data_AF-A0A7Y0KTF9-F1
#
_entry.id   AF-A0A7Y0KTF9-F1
#
_cell.length_a   1.000
_cell.length_b   1.000
_cell.length_c   1.000
_cell.angle_alpha   90.00
_cell.angle_beta   90.00
_cell.angle_gamma   90.00
#
_symmetry.space_group_name_H-M   'P 1'
#
loop_
_entity.id
_entity.type
_entity.pdbx_description
1 polymer ?
#
loop_
_entity_poly.entity_id
_entity_poly.type
_entity_poly.pdbx_seq_one_letter_code
_entity_poly.pdbx_strand_id
1 'polypeptide(L)'
;MTFKCFNRSTGEQVAESTIDITTPAMSCIPADGSNPVRPFTPERSTPKLTTNDENFRQPQRPGKSTNSSSRPDPLAAKRAINLARGTAIKLNGGLSQYRPGNCMFTSTVANPCITQANDSGFEFRIPGGAPGWEQNGENPTVLNIVRIAPDGRSVLGQIQK
;
A
#
# COMPACT_ATOMS: atom_id res chain seq x y z
N MET A 1 -19.54 -10.00 19.52
CA MET A 1 -18.18 -10.39 19.95
C MET A 1 -17.50 -9.18 20.55
N THR A 2 -16.74 -9.36 21.64
CA THR A 2 -16.17 -8.24 22.40
C THR A 2 -14.66 -8.37 22.50
N PHE A 3 -13.95 -7.29 22.16
CA PHE A 3 -12.50 -7.21 22.14
C PHE A 3 -12.03 -6.21 23.19
N LYS A 4 -11.17 -6.65 24.10
CA LYS A 4 -10.59 -5.82 25.14
C LYS A 4 -9.19 -5.40 24.76
N CYS A 5 -8.86 -4.12 24.97
CA CYS A 5 -7.54 -3.58 24.74
C CYS A 5 -6.83 -3.37 26.08
N PHE A 6 -5.58 -3.82 26.18
CA PHE A 6 -4.77 -3.70 27.39
C PHE A 6 -3.51 -2.88 27.12
N ASN A 7 -3.08 -2.11 28.13
CA ASN A 7 -1.79 -1.45 28.12
C ASN A 7 -0.69 -2.51 28.25
N ARG A 8 0.26 -2.53 27.30
CA ARG A 8 1.30 -3.56 27.22
C ARG A 8 2.26 -3.57 28.41
N SER A 9 2.45 -2.41 29.07
CA SER A 9 3.43 -2.26 30.15
C SER A 9 2.84 -2.53 31.52
N THR A 10 1.55 -2.22 31.73
CA THR A 10 0.88 -2.34 33.03
C THR A 10 -0.16 -3.45 33.09
N GLY A 11 -0.59 -3.98 31.95
CA GLY A 11 -1.65 -4.98 31.86
C GLY A 11 -3.06 -4.44 32.11
N GLU A 12 -3.20 -3.13 32.31
CA GLU A 12 -4.48 -2.48 32.61
C GLU A 12 -5.38 -2.42 31.36
N GLN A 13 -6.68 -2.70 31.52
CA GLN A 13 -7.64 -2.56 30.43
C GLN A 13 -7.89 -1.07 30.14
N VAL A 14 -7.60 -0.64 28.91
CA VAL A 14 -7.70 0.77 28.50
C VAL A 14 -8.90 1.05 27.59
N ALA A 15 -9.44 0.03 26.93
CA ALA A 15 -10.62 0.15 26.09
C ALA A 15 -11.33 -1.18 25.89
N GLU A 16 -12.57 -1.11 25.43
CA GLU A 16 -13.38 -2.25 25.02
C GLU A 16 -14.11 -1.90 23.73
N SER A 17 -14.10 -2.82 22.77
CA SER A 17 -14.81 -2.68 21.50
C SER A 17 -15.74 -3.86 21.32
N THR A 18 -17.03 -3.58 21.20
CA THR A 18 -18.07 -4.59 20.96
C THR A 18 -18.50 -4.51 19.50
N ILE A 19 -18.39 -5.63 18.79
CA ILE A 19 -18.87 -5.80 17.43
C ILE A 19 -20.11 -6.70 17.47
N ASP A 20 -21.27 -6.13 17.15
CA ASP A 20 -22.49 -6.90 16.94
C ASP A 20 -22.52 -7.44 15.51
N ILE A 21 -22.31 -8.76 15.37
CA ILE A 21 -22.37 -9.48 14.09
C ILE A 21 -23.75 -10.11 13.84
N THR A 22 -24.69 -9.95 14.78
CA THR A 22 -26.04 -10.51 14.66
C THR A 22 -26.97 -9.63 13.84
N THR A 23 -26.58 -8.38 13.63
CA THR A 23 -27.26 -7.46 12.72
C THR A 23 -26.66 -7.61 11.31
N PRO A 24 -27.35 -8.25 10.34
CA PRO A 24 -26.88 -8.30 8.97
C PRO A 24 -26.91 -6.88 8.36
N ALA A 25 -25.74 -6.32 8.06
CA ALA A 25 -25.60 -5.02 7.38
C ALA A 25 -26.00 -5.06 5.89
N MET A 26 -26.41 -6.23 5.38
CA MET A 26 -26.74 -6.43 3.98
C MET A 26 -28.25 -6.37 3.77
N SER A 27 -28.73 -5.25 3.22
CA SER A 27 -30.05 -5.16 2.63
C SER A 27 -29.93 -5.40 1.13
N CYS A 28 -30.48 -6.51 0.63
CA CYS A 28 -30.55 -6.74 -0.81
C CYS A 28 -31.59 -5.80 -1.42
N ILE A 29 -31.20 -5.03 -2.44
CA ILE A 29 -32.13 -4.23 -3.24
C ILE A 29 -32.74 -5.15 -4.32
N PRO A 30 -34.07 -5.17 -4.52
CA PRO A 30 -34.68 -5.92 -5.61
C PRO A 30 -34.18 -5.43 -6.96
N ALA A 31 -33.95 -6.36 -7.90
CA ALA A 31 -33.42 -6.06 -9.24
C ALA A 31 -34.43 -5.38 -10.20
N ASP A 32 -35.57 -4.93 -9.70
CA ASP A 32 -36.56 -4.24 -10.52
C ASP A 32 -36.37 -2.73 -10.39
N GLY A 33 -35.95 -2.10 -11.49
CA GLY A 33 -35.30 -0.78 -11.57
C GLY A 33 -36.16 0.43 -11.22
N SER A 34 -36.86 0.42 -10.09
CA SER A 34 -37.56 1.57 -9.53
C SER A 34 -36.81 2.09 -8.29
N ASN A 35 -35.94 3.08 -8.51
CA ASN A 35 -35.25 3.82 -7.45
C ASN A 35 -36.26 4.55 -6.55
N PRO A 36 -36.31 4.30 -5.22
CA PRO A 36 -36.84 5.29 -4.30
C PRO A 36 -35.75 6.35 -4.06
N VAL A 37 -35.97 7.55 -4.57
CA VAL A 37 -35.21 8.75 -4.20
C VAL A 37 -35.33 8.94 -2.69
N ARG A 38 -34.24 8.72 -1.95
CA ARG A 38 -34.15 9.17 -0.55
C ARG A 38 -33.59 10.60 -0.54
N PRO A 39 -34.22 11.54 0.18
CA PRO A 39 -33.67 12.88 0.36
C PRO A 39 -32.33 12.81 1.11
N PHE A 40 -31.30 13.43 0.54
CA PHE A 40 -30.06 13.72 1.26
C PHE A 40 -30.32 14.80 2.31
N THR A 41 -30.33 14.43 3.59
CA THR A 41 -30.14 15.38 4.69
C THR A 41 -28.65 15.45 5.04
N PRO A 42 -28.00 16.63 4.98
CA PRO A 42 -26.63 16.78 5.40
C PRO A 42 -26.59 17.13 6.90
N GLU A 43 -26.46 16.15 7.79
CA GLU A 43 -26.06 16.46 9.17
C GLU A 43 -24.54 16.64 9.25
N ARG A 44 -24.18 17.91 9.10
CA ARG A 44 -22.92 18.51 9.53
C ARG A 44 -22.79 18.35 11.05
N SER A 45 -21.81 17.56 11.49
CA SER A 45 -21.21 17.70 12.82
C SER A 45 -19.71 17.89 12.65
N THR A 46 -19.30 19.14 12.57
CA THR A 46 -17.90 19.56 12.72
C THR A 46 -17.53 19.50 14.21
N PRO A 47 -16.47 18.78 14.62
CA PRO A 47 -15.81 19.07 15.88
C PRO A 47 -15.02 20.38 15.74
N LYS A 48 -15.31 21.33 16.64
CA LYS A 48 -14.67 22.63 16.76
C LYS A 48 -13.15 22.53 16.82
N LEU A 49 -12.51 23.41 16.05
CA LEU A 49 -11.16 23.89 16.27
C LEU A 49 -11.06 24.53 17.66
N THR A 50 -10.17 24.03 18.50
CA THR A 50 -9.56 24.84 19.56
C THR A 50 -8.07 24.89 19.28
N THR A 51 -7.62 26.10 18.98
CA THR A 51 -6.23 26.52 18.88
C THR A 51 -5.59 26.51 20.26
N ASN A 52 -4.32 26.10 20.32
CA ASN A 52 -3.17 26.71 21.00
C ASN A 52 -2.13 25.59 21.24
N ASP A 53 -1.08 25.52 20.42
CA ASP A 53 0.23 26.15 20.65
C ASP A 53 1.00 25.42 21.77
N GLU A 54 1.93 24.53 21.38
CA GLU A 54 3.23 24.31 22.02
C GLU A 54 4.06 23.30 21.19
N ASN A 55 4.94 23.86 20.36
CA ASN A 55 6.36 23.47 20.23
C ASN A 55 6.75 22.04 20.68
N PHE A 56 6.39 21.00 19.92
CA PHE A 56 7.07 19.70 20.02
C PHE A 56 8.24 19.63 19.05
N ARG A 57 9.36 20.19 19.51
CA ARG A 57 10.70 19.86 19.04
C ARG A 57 10.85 18.34 19.10
N GLN A 58 10.81 17.68 17.94
CA GLN A 58 11.21 16.27 17.85
C GLN A 58 12.64 16.15 18.39
N PRO A 59 12.92 15.31 19.40
CA PRO A 59 14.28 14.89 19.64
C PRO A 59 14.68 14.11 18.38
N GLN A 60 15.58 14.70 17.59
CA GLN A 60 16.32 13.97 16.58
C GLN A 60 16.97 12.80 17.31
N ARG A 61 16.41 11.60 17.15
CA ARG A 61 17.12 10.39 17.58
C ARG A 61 18.42 10.40 16.78
N PRO A 62 19.60 10.34 17.41
CA PRO A 62 20.85 10.29 16.67
C PRO A 62 20.76 9.10 15.72
N GLY A 63 20.76 9.42 14.42
CA GLY A 63 20.77 8.45 13.35
C GLY A 63 22.01 7.59 13.54
N LYS A 64 21.82 6.37 14.04
CA LYS A 64 22.86 5.37 14.06
C LYS A 64 23.03 4.91 12.61
N SER A 65 23.83 5.67 11.86
CA SER A 65 24.41 5.24 10.61
C SER A 65 25.35 4.08 10.91
N THR A 66 24.82 2.87 10.93
CA THR A 66 25.65 1.68 10.83
C THR A 66 25.79 1.37 9.35
N ASN A 67 26.91 1.83 8.79
CA ASN A 67 27.51 1.19 7.63
C ASN A 67 27.65 -0.30 7.94
N SER A 68 26.77 -1.12 7.38
CA SER A 68 26.87 -2.57 7.38
C SER A 68 26.59 -3.06 5.98
N SER A 69 27.66 -3.32 5.24
CA SER A 69 27.75 -4.24 4.11
C SER A 69 26.40 -4.87 3.66
N SER A 70 25.76 -4.15 2.73
CA SER A 70 25.10 -4.63 1.51
C SER A 70 24.09 -5.78 1.59
N ARG A 71 23.20 -5.77 2.59
CA ARG A 71 21.84 -6.28 2.38
C ARG A 71 20.86 -5.12 2.52
N PRO A 72 20.08 -4.82 1.47
CA PRO A 72 19.05 -3.80 1.57
C PRO A 72 18.12 -4.13 2.74
N ASP A 73 17.78 -3.11 3.55
CA ASP A 73 16.83 -3.23 4.65
C ASP A 73 15.58 -3.99 4.15
N PRO A 74 15.20 -5.13 4.77
CA PRO A 74 14.04 -5.90 4.35
C PRO A 74 12.75 -5.07 4.29
N LEU A 75 12.65 -4.03 5.12
CA LEU A 75 11.54 -3.08 5.07
C LEU A 75 11.67 -2.12 3.88
N ALA A 76 12.87 -1.64 3.57
CA ALA A 76 13.13 -0.84 2.37
C ALA A 76 12.82 -1.63 1.09
N ALA A 77 13.18 -2.90 1.01
CA ALA A 77 12.85 -3.76 -0.13
C ALA A 77 11.33 -3.90 -0.31
N LYS A 78 10.59 -4.11 0.78
CA LYS A 78 9.10 -4.17 0.76
C LYS A 78 8.48 -2.84 0.32
N ARG A 79 9.02 -1.70 0.78
CA ARG A 79 8.57 -0.39 0.31
C ARG A 79 8.86 -0.22 -1.18
N ALA A 80 10.06 -0.59 -1.61
CA ALA A 80 10.52 -0.44 -2.99
C ALA A 80 9.66 -1.25 -3.97
N ILE A 81 9.36 -2.53 -3.69
CA ILE A 81 8.53 -3.35 -4.58
C ILE A 81 7.10 -2.78 -4.71
N ASN A 82 6.53 -2.27 -3.61
CA ASN A 82 5.19 -1.67 -3.63
C ASN A 82 5.19 -0.35 -4.40
N LEU A 83 6.22 0.48 -4.21
CA LEU A 83 6.38 1.75 -4.94
C LEU A 83 6.59 1.50 -6.43
N ALA A 84 7.45 0.56 -6.80
CA ALA A 84 7.69 0.17 -8.19
C ALA A 84 6.42 -0.37 -8.87
N ARG A 85 5.66 -1.23 -8.16
CA ARG A 85 4.38 -1.75 -8.63
C ARG A 85 3.37 -0.62 -8.90
N GLY A 86 3.16 0.27 -7.93
CA GLY A 86 2.24 1.40 -8.09
C GLY A 86 2.67 2.36 -9.22
N THR A 87 3.97 2.55 -9.37
CA THR A 87 4.56 3.36 -10.45
C THR A 87 4.27 2.75 -11.82
N ALA A 88 4.53 1.45 -12.01
CA ALA A 88 4.22 0.75 -13.27
C ALA A 88 2.71 0.80 -13.59
N ILE A 89 1.84 0.58 -12.60
CA ILE A 89 0.38 0.69 -12.77
C ILE A 89 -0.01 2.09 -13.25
N LYS A 90 0.52 3.13 -12.60
CA LYS A 90 0.22 4.53 -12.95
C LYS A 90 0.69 4.89 -14.36
N LEU A 91 1.89 4.44 -14.74
CA LEU A 91 2.45 4.68 -16.08
C LEU A 91 1.60 4.07 -17.19
N ASN A 92 0.91 2.97 -16.91
CA ASN A 92 0.16 2.19 -17.89
C ASN A 92 -1.37 2.44 -17.80
N GLY A 93 -1.80 3.57 -17.24
CA GLY A 93 -3.22 3.95 -17.24
C GLY A 93 -4.08 3.31 -16.14
N GLY A 94 -3.46 2.69 -15.12
CA GLY A 94 -4.15 2.14 -13.96
C GLY A 94 -4.53 0.66 -14.08
N LEU A 95 -5.13 0.13 -13.01
CA LEU A 95 -5.44 -1.31 -12.87
C LEU A 95 -6.49 -1.82 -13.86
N SER A 96 -7.32 -0.94 -14.42
CA SER A 96 -8.30 -1.30 -15.44
C SER A 96 -7.67 -1.56 -16.82
N GLN A 97 -6.45 -1.07 -17.05
CA GLN A 97 -5.76 -1.18 -18.34
C GLN A 97 -4.51 -2.06 -18.25
N TYR A 98 -3.90 -2.13 -17.06
CA TYR A 98 -2.63 -2.81 -16.87
C TYR A 98 -2.56 -3.57 -15.57
N ARG A 99 -2.04 -4.79 -15.67
CA ARG A 99 -1.72 -5.64 -14.53
C ARG A 99 -0.25 -6.05 -14.54
N PRO A 100 0.53 -5.71 -13.49
CA PRO A 100 1.88 -6.25 -13.33
C PRO A 100 1.84 -7.77 -13.15
N GLY A 101 2.88 -8.44 -13.61
CA GLY A 101 3.05 -9.88 -13.45
C GLY A 101 3.16 -10.31 -11.99
N ASN A 102 2.90 -11.60 -11.74
CA ASN A 102 2.75 -12.17 -10.42
C ASN A 102 4.01 -12.02 -9.55
N CYS A 103 5.19 -12.00 -10.17
CA CYS A 103 6.46 -11.72 -9.49
C CYS A 103 6.43 -10.44 -8.65
N MET A 104 5.67 -9.42 -9.04
CA MET A 104 5.60 -8.17 -8.28
C MET A 104 4.79 -8.30 -7.00
N PHE A 105 4.08 -9.41 -6.78
CA PHE A 105 3.22 -9.68 -5.63
C PHE A 105 3.81 -10.71 -4.67
N THR A 106 4.97 -11.27 -5.00
CA THR A 106 5.67 -12.25 -4.16
C THR A 106 6.67 -11.57 -3.22
N SER A 107 7.39 -12.39 -2.43
CA SER A 107 8.48 -11.93 -1.56
C SER A 107 9.54 -11.16 -2.33
N THR A 108 10.24 -10.24 -1.66
CA THR A 108 11.42 -9.56 -2.21
C THR A 108 12.67 -10.45 -2.18
N VAL A 109 12.60 -11.59 -1.50
CA VAL A 109 13.68 -12.59 -1.46
C VAL A 109 13.58 -13.48 -2.68
N ALA A 110 14.67 -13.63 -3.44
CA ALA A 110 14.73 -14.43 -4.67
C ALA A 110 13.63 -14.06 -5.69
N ASN A 111 13.30 -12.78 -5.80
CA ASN A 111 12.27 -12.30 -6.71
C ASN A 111 12.81 -12.14 -8.15
N PRO A 112 12.21 -12.79 -9.16
CA PRO A 112 12.70 -12.71 -10.54
C PRO A 112 12.53 -11.32 -11.18
N CYS A 113 11.68 -10.47 -10.62
CA CYS A 113 11.44 -9.11 -11.13
C CYS A 113 12.36 -8.07 -10.48
N ILE A 114 13.24 -8.47 -9.55
CA ILE A 114 14.30 -7.63 -9.01
C ILE A 114 15.59 -7.93 -9.78
N THR A 115 16.06 -7.00 -10.60
CA THR A 115 17.35 -7.13 -11.30
C THR A 115 18.52 -6.62 -10.49
N GLN A 116 18.28 -5.66 -9.60
CA GLN A 116 19.31 -5.09 -8.75
C GLN A 116 18.71 -4.75 -7.38
N ALA A 117 19.45 -5.07 -6.32
CA ALA A 117 19.15 -4.65 -4.97
C ALA A 117 20.48 -4.45 -4.21
N ASN A 118 20.99 -3.22 -4.19
CA ASN A 118 22.27 -2.87 -3.58
C ASN A 118 22.20 -1.49 -2.91
N ASP A 119 23.34 -0.98 -2.45
CA ASP A 119 23.42 0.31 -1.74
C ASP A 119 23.05 1.51 -2.64
N SER A 120 23.06 1.34 -3.96
CA SER A 120 22.60 2.34 -4.94
C SER A 120 21.09 2.31 -5.17
N GLY A 121 20.39 1.29 -4.66
CA GLY A 121 18.94 1.19 -4.71
C GLY A 121 18.45 -0.13 -5.31
N PHE A 122 17.21 -0.09 -5.78
CA PHE A 122 16.52 -1.23 -6.37
C PHE A 122 16.20 -0.96 -7.83
N GLU A 123 16.42 -1.97 -8.68
CA GLU A 123 15.91 -1.97 -10.06
C GLU A 123 14.93 -3.13 -10.24
N PHE A 124 13.77 -2.80 -10.79
CA PHE A 124 12.71 -3.75 -11.08
C PHE A 124 12.48 -3.85 -12.58
N ARG A 125 12.44 -5.07 -13.12
CA ARG A 125 11.92 -5.37 -14.45
C ARG A 125 10.53 -5.98 -14.29
N ILE A 126 9.53 -5.22 -14.71
CA ILE A 126 8.12 -5.49 -14.42
C ILE A 126 7.43 -5.84 -15.74
N PRO A 127 7.30 -7.15 -16.06
CA PRO A 127 6.42 -7.56 -17.14
C PRO A 127 4.96 -7.27 -16.74
N GLY A 128 4.14 -6.88 -17.70
CA GLY A 128 2.71 -6.80 -17.51
C GLY A 128 1.94 -6.66 -18.82
N GLY A 129 0.62 -6.67 -18.70
CA GLY A 129 -0.29 -6.59 -19.83
C GLY A 129 -1.71 -6.29 -19.40
N ALA A 130 -2.69 -6.56 -20.27
CA ALA A 130 -4.10 -6.35 -19.99
C ALA A 130 -4.56 -7.15 -18.75
N PRO A 131 -5.56 -6.70 -17.98
CA PRO A 131 -6.08 -7.47 -16.86
C PRO A 131 -6.44 -8.90 -17.27
N GLY A 132 -5.90 -9.91 -16.58
CA GLY A 132 -6.09 -11.32 -16.90
C GLY A 132 -4.97 -11.97 -17.74
N TRP A 133 -4.05 -11.19 -18.32
CA TRP A 133 -3.05 -11.70 -19.28
C TRP A 133 -2.29 -12.95 -18.77
N GLU A 134 -1.80 -12.91 -17.54
CA GLU A 134 -1.00 -13.99 -16.96
C GLU A 134 -1.86 -15.22 -16.62
N GLN A 135 -3.13 -15.01 -16.22
CA GLN A 135 -4.08 -16.10 -15.96
C GLN A 135 -4.47 -16.82 -17.26
N ASN A 136 -4.50 -16.09 -18.37
CA ASN A 136 -4.79 -16.62 -19.70
C ASN A 136 -3.57 -17.29 -20.36
N GLY A 137 -2.38 -17.22 -19.74
CA GLY A 137 -1.13 -17.71 -20.33
C GLY A 137 -0.61 -16.86 -21.50
N GLU A 138 -1.06 -15.61 -21.59
CA GLU A 138 -0.59 -14.66 -22.60
C GLU A 138 0.82 -14.15 -22.26
N ASN A 139 1.51 -13.63 -23.26
CA ASN A 139 2.79 -12.95 -23.04
C ASN A 139 2.54 -11.52 -22.52
N PRO A 140 3.46 -10.97 -21.71
CA PRO A 140 3.36 -9.57 -21.30
C PRO A 140 3.45 -8.66 -22.53
N THR A 141 2.59 -7.66 -22.60
CA THR A 141 2.56 -6.69 -23.71
C THR A 141 3.47 -5.49 -23.46
N VAL A 142 3.81 -5.21 -22.20
CA VAL A 142 4.65 -4.08 -21.79
C VAL A 142 5.68 -4.52 -20.76
N LEU A 143 6.91 -4.02 -20.89
CA LEU A 143 7.96 -4.19 -19.90
C LEU A 143 8.34 -2.84 -19.29
N ASN A 144 8.09 -2.66 -17.99
CA ASN A 144 8.53 -1.47 -17.27
C ASN A 144 9.86 -1.74 -16.54
N ILE A 145 10.81 -0.82 -16.62
CA ILE A 145 12.03 -0.81 -15.81
C ILE A 145 11.91 0.35 -14.84
N VAL A 146 11.86 0.07 -13.54
CA VAL A 146 11.70 1.10 -12.49
C VAL A 146 12.86 1.04 -11.52
N ARG A 147 13.48 2.19 -11.26
CA ARG A 147 14.57 2.37 -10.30
C ARG A 147 14.07 3.12 -9.08
N ILE A 148 14.30 2.55 -7.90
CA ILE A 148 13.87 3.07 -6.61
C ILE A 148 15.08 3.32 -5.72
N ALA A 149 15.03 4.39 -4.93
CA ALA A 149 16.08 4.74 -3.98
C ALA A 149 16.31 3.63 -2.92
N PRO A 150 17.51 3.59 -2.30
CA PRO A 150 17.87 2.56 -1.31
C PRO A 150 16.93 2.47 -0.10
N ASP A 151 16.27 3.57 0.28
CA ASP A 151 15.31 3.61 1.39
C ASP A 151 13.91 3.07 1.01
N GLY A 152 13.68 2.84 -0.28
CA GLY A 152 12.41 2.39 -0.85
C GLY A 152 11.34 3.48 -0.95
N ARG A 153 11.69 4.76 -0.87
CA ARG A 153 10.72 5.87 -0.72
C ARG A 153 10.55 6.77 -1.94
N SER A 154 11.51 6.76 -2.86
CA SER A 154 11.46 7.63 -4.05
C SER A 154 11.81 6.88 -5.33
N VAL A 155 11.18 7.29 -6.42
CA VAL A 155 11.47 6.80 -7.77
C VAL A 155 12.64 7.62 -8.31
N LEU A 156 13.73 6.94 -8.68
CA LEU A 156 14.92 7.55 -9.29
C LEU A 156 14.80 7.62 -10.82
N GLY A 157 14.05 6.70 -11.43
CA GLY A 157 13.84 6.67 -12.88
C GLY A 157 12.89 5.55 -13.29
N GLN A 158 12.29 5.70 -14.47
CA GLN A 158 11.33 4.74 -15.02
C GLN A 158 11.38 4.75 -16.56
N ILE A 159 11.30 3.57 -17.18
CA ILE A 159 11.30 3.37 -18.63
C ILE A 159 10.23 2.33 -18.96
N GLN A 160 9.45 2.58 -20.00
CA GLN A 160 8.50 1.62 -20.58
C GLN A 160 9.06 1.12 -21.91
N LYS A 161 9.05 -0.19 -22.13
CA LYS A 161 9.47 -0.87 -23.36
C LYS A 161 8.39 -1.76 -23.91
#